data_AF-I5B4F6-F1
#
_entry.id   AF-I5B4F6-F1
#
_cell.length_a   1.000
_cell.length_b   1.000
_cell.length_c   1.000
_cell.angle_alpha   90.00
_cell.angle_beta   90.00
_cell.angle_gamma   90.00
#
_symmetry.space_group_name_H-M   'P 1'
#
loop_
_entity.id
_entity.type
_entity.pdbx_description
1 polymer ?
#
loop_
_entity_poly.entity_id
_entity_poly.type
_entity_poly.pdbx_seq_one_letter_code
_entity_poly.pdbx_strand_id
1 'polypeptide(L)'
;MKKFNLFLIVFLVLLGLNAYASPLMVEDGTNTIIGPSKKNYTVVDRDTGSYGTYVGVPVYGYEDHETTNPPIWTGYYIGTITSENNDSEPMIEDLIRYYLGDNNYNITSDKVELPDDASGSGSGTTGDLTVTWDATQMTGTWSTLDSTDKPYVEFYSVKTANEFALYFLDPTVQSGFWTTTHLLTPPNSNTGESNIPTISHFTAAYGDPTPPYTPPNTPTPEPGTMILLGFGLISLAGIGRRKIKK
;
A
#
# COMPACT_ATOMS: atom_id res chain seq x y z
N MET A 1 28.07 -16.96 -30.33
CA MET A 1 28.35 -16.17 -29.12
C MET A 1 27.54 -14.88 -29.02
N LYS A 2 27.38 -14.07 -30.08
CA LYS A 2 26.58 -12.80 -30.01
C LYS A 2 25.12 -12.94 -29.52
N LYS A 3 24.45 -14.06 -29.80
CA LYS A 3 23.06 -14.30 -29.37
C LYS A 3 22.91 -14.59 -27.87
N PHE A 4 23.96 -15.10 -27.22
CA PHE A 4 23.94 -15.40 -25.77
C PHE A 4 24.05 -14.12 -24.95
N ASN A 5 24.87 -13.15 -25.40
CA ASN A 5 25.00 -11.85 -24.73
C ASN A 5 23.71 -11.04 -24.79
N LEU A 6 22.95 -11.09 -25.90
CA LEU A 6 21.66 -10.39 -25.98
C LEU A 6 20.62 -10.99 -25.03
N PHE A 7 20.58 -12.32 -24.91
CA PHE A 7 19.68 -13.00 -23.97
C PHE A 7 20.02 -12.66 -22.52
N LEU A 8 21.31 -12.62 -22.16
CA LEU A 8 21.76 -12.27 -20.82
C LEU A 8 21.44 -10.81 -20.46
N ILE A 9 21.60 -9.87 -21.41
CA ILE A 9 21.27 -8.45 -21.19
C ILE A 9 19.76 -8.27 -21.01
N VAL A 10 18.93 -8.90 -21.85
CA VAL A 10 17.48 -8.83 -21.70
C VAL A 10 17.02 -9.47 -20.39
N PHE A 11 17.62 -10.59 -19.99
CA PHE A 11 17.31 -11.26 -18.72
C PHE A 11 17.71 -10.43 -17.49
N LEU A 12 18.87 -9.76 -17.52
CA LEU A 12 19.31 -8.86 -16.46
C LEU A 12 18.45 -7.59 -16.38
N VAL A 13 18.01 -7.04 -17.52
CA VAL A 13 17.07 -5.91 -17.54
C VAL A 13 15.69 -6.32 -17.02
N LEU A 14 15.21 -7.52 -17.35
CA LEU A 14 13.92 -8.02 -16.86
C LEU A 14 13.93 -8.35 -15.36
N LEU A 15 15.07 -8.75 -14.79
CA LEU A 15 15.20 -8.97 -13.35
C LEU A 15 15.42 -7.69 -12.54
N GLY A 16 15.83 -6.59 -13.19
CA GLY A 16 16.19 -5.34 -12.53
C GLY A 16 15.08 -4.28 -12.46
N LEU A 17 13.85 -4.58 -12.92
CA LEU A 17 12.78 -3.58 -13.08
C LEU A 17 11.60 -3.74 -12.13
N ASN A 18 11.73 -4.51 -11.05
CA ASN A 18 10.73 -4.41 -9.98
C ASN A 18 10.98 -3.09 -9.25
N ALA A 19 10.21 -2.05 -9.63
CA ALA A 19 10.18 -0.78 -8.93
C ALA A 19 9.52 -1.01 -7.57
N TYR A 20 10.32 -1.38 -6.58
CA TYR A 20 9.84 -1.45 -5.21
C TYR A 20 9.75 -0.05 -4.63
N ALA A 21 8.61 0.25 -4.00
CA ALA A 21 8.46 1.39 -3.11
C ALA A 21 9.64 1.40 -2.12
N SER A 22 10.48 2.43 -2.20
CA SER A 22 11.63 2.57 -1.31
C SER A 22 11.18 3.42 -0.13
N PRO A 23 11.31 2.96 1.13
CA PRO A 23 10.93 3.79 2.27
C PRO A 23 11.67 5.14 2.21
N LEU A 24 11.09 6.20 2.79
CA LEU A 24 11.79 7.49 2.93
C LEU A 24 13.00 7.40 3.88
N MET A 25 13.24 6.22 4.44
CA MET A 25 14.19 5.93 5.48
C MET A 25 15.36 5.08 4.99
N VAL A 26 16.54 5.37 5.54
CA VAL A 26 17.68 4.44 5.60
C VAL A 26 17.47 3.53 6.82
N GLU A 27 17.71 2.22 6.67
CA GLU A 27 17.58 1.20 7.74
C GLU A 27 18.10 1.70 9.10
N ASP A 28 17.29 1.57 10.15
CA ASP A 28 17.60 1.77 11.56
C ASP A 28 17.92 3.21 12.03
N GLY A 29 17.07 4.21 11.71
CA GLY A 29 17.33 5.55 12.21
C GLY A 29 16.19 6.56 12.22
N THR A 30 16.52 7.75 12.71
CA THR A 30 15.79 8.99 12.46
C THR A 30 16.51 9.73 11.34
N ASN A 31 15.81 10.04 10.25
CA ASN A 31 16.38 10.75 9.12
C ASN A 31 15.81 12.16 9.05
N THR A 32 16.65 13.13 8.71
CA THR A 32 16.20 14.46 8.30
C THR A 32 16.26 14.54 6.79
N ILE A 33 15.10 14.68 6.14
CA ILE A 33 15.00 14.91 4.70
C ILE A 33 14.70 16.38 4.43
N ILE A 34 15.13 16.86 3.25
CA ILE A 34 14.86 18.22 2.80
C ILE A 34 13.91 18.12 1.61
N GLY A 35 12.65 18.49 1.79
CA GLY A 35 11.66 18.44 0.73
C GLY A 35 11.89 19.48 -0.38
N PRO A 36 11.15 19.37 -1.50
CA PRO A 36 11.17 20.33 -2.60
C PRO A 36 10.98 21.78 -2.15
N SER A 37 10.10 22.00 -1.16
CA SER A 37 9.83 23.31 -0.54
C SER A 37 10.98 23.86 0.32
N LYS A 38 12.10 23.14 0.42
CA LYS A 38 13.26 23.43 1.30
C LYS A 38 12.95 23.37 2.79
N LYS A 39 11.86 22.71 3.17
CA LYS A 39 11.56 22.38 4.56
C LYS A 39 12.29 21.12 4.98
N ASN A 40 12.72 21.09 6.24
CA ASN A 40 13.30 19.91 6.86
C ASN A 40 12.19 19.07 7.50
N TYR A 41 12.20 17.77 7.25
CA TYR A 41 11.28 16.82 7.86
C TYR A 41 12.07 15.77 8.62
N THR A 42 11.68 15.54 9.86
CA THR A 42 12.18 14.42 10.65
C THR A 42 11.28 13.23 10.38
N VAL A 43 11.84 12.21 9.74
CA VAL A 43 11.17 10.94 9.45
C VAL A 43 11.79 9.89 10.35
N VAL A 44 10.95 9.08 10.98
CA VAL A 44 11.32 7.99 11.87
C VAL A 44 10.71 6.71 11.35
N ASP A 45 11.47 5.63 11.47
CA ASP A 45 11.04 4.29 11.13
C ASP A 45 10.37 3.68 12.34
N ARG A 46 9.11 3.28 12.16
CA ARG A 46 8.28 2.62 13.17
C ARG A 46 7.88 1.22 12.72
N ASP A 47 8.43 0.74 11.60
CA ASP A 47 8.15 -0.60 11.13
C ASP A 47 8.71 -1.62 12.14
N THR A 48 7.86 -2.56 12.54
CA THR A 48 8.24 -3.68 13.42
C THR A 48 8.70 -4.90 12.62
N GLY A 49 8.74 -4.80 11.28
CA GLY A 49 9.32 -5.79 10.38
C GLY A 49 8.34 -6.87 9.88
N SER A 50 7.03 -6.59 9.91
CA SER A 50 6.01 -7.53 9.44
C SER A 50 5.51 -7.15 8.04
N TYR A 51 6.15 -7.69 7.01
CA TYR A 51 5.75 -7.51 5.61
C TYR A 51 4.75 -8.59 5.18
N GLY A 52 3.65 -8.15 4.57
CA GLY A 52 2.55 -8.98 4.10
C GLY A 52 2.43 -9.10 2.58
N THR A 53 1.44 -9.87 2.13
CA THR A 53 1.05 -10.03 0.71
C THR A 53 -0.43 -9.72 0.49
N TYR A 54 -0.74 -8.70 -0.32
CA TYR A 54 -2.13 -8.39 -0.68
C TYR A 54 -2.76 -9.45 -1.59
N VAL A 55 -3.80 -10.15 -1.11
CA VAL A 55 -4.77 -10.91 -1.93
C VAL A 55 -4.14 -11.90 -2.93
N GLY A 56 -3.08 -12.62 -2.52
CA GLY A 56 -2.49 -13.71 -3.33
C GLY A 56 -1.73 -13.27 -4.59
N VAL A 57 -1.55 -11.96 -4.79
CA VAL A 57 -0.60 -11.36 -5.73
C VAL A 57 0.58 -10.85 -4.90
N PRO A 58 1.85 -10.98 -5.33
CA PRO A 58 3.00 -10.46 -4.59
C PRO A 58 3.03 -8.93 -4.65
N VAL A 59 2.06 -8.28 -4.02
CA VAL A 59 2.10 -6.87 -3.69
C VAL A 59 2.72 -6.81 -2.30
N TYR A 60 3.88 -6.20 -2.22
CA TYR A 60 4.56 -5.96 -0.97
C TYR A 60 3.77 -4.87 -0.20
N GLY A 61 3.83 -4.87 1.11
CA GLY A 61 3.14 -3.86 1.91
C GLY A 61 3.04 -4.31 3.35
N TYR A 62 2.56 -3.42 4.21
CA TYR A 62 2.39 -3.70 5.62
C TYR A 62 1.10 -4.49 5.85
N GLU A 63 1.24 -5.61 6.56
CA GLU A 63 0.11 -6.34 7.14
C GLU A 63 0.12 -6.12 8.65
N ASP A 64 -0.98 -5.60 9.18
CA ASP A 64 -1.13 -5.42 10.61
C ASP A 64 -1.56 -6.72 11.29
N HIS A 65 -0.59 -7.45 11.84
CA HIS A 65 -0.81 -8.64 12.66
C HIS A 65 -1.05 -8.32 14.14
N GLU A 66 -0.82 -7.06 14.56
CA GLU A 66 -0.84 -6.66 15.97
C GLU A 66 -2.25 -6.23 16.41
N THR A 67 -2.96 -5.52 15.53
CA THR A 67 -4.28 -4.94 15.87
C THR A 67 -5.46 -5.75 15.34
N THR A 68 -5.26 -6.62 14.34
CA THR A 68 -6.36 -7.33 13.67
C THR A 68 -6.10 -8.84 13.50
N ASN A 69 -7.19 -9.62 13.51
CA ASN A 69 -7.19 -11.04 13.16
C ASN A 69 -8.47 -11.36 12.36
N PRO A 70 -8.40 -11.57 11.03
CA PRO A 70 -7.19 -11.73 10.22
C PRO A 70 -6.41 -10.42 10.01
N PRO A 71 -5.12 -10.50 9.62
CA PRO A 71 -4.30 -9.32 9.31
C PRO A 71 -4.92 -8.47 8.20
N ILE A 72 -4.82 -7.14 8.34
CA ILE A 72 -5.24 -6.17 7.32
C ILE A 72 -4.04 -5.62 6.56
N TRP A 73 -4.18 -5.45 5.24
CA TRP A 73 -3.17 -4.78 4.43
C TRP A 73 -3.45 -3.28 4.39
N THR A 74 -2.41 -2.47 4.64
CA THR A 74 -2.52 -1.01 4.76
C THR A 74 -1.61 -0.27 3.78
N GLY A 75 -1.10 -0.92 2.73
CA GLY A 75 -0.17 -0.29 1.80
C GLY A 75 1.29 -0.35 2.25
N TYR A 76 2.16 0.27 1.47
CA TYR A 76 3.58 0.39 1.75
C TYR A 76 3.80 1.50 2.77
N TYR A 77 4.24 1.15 3.97
CA TYR A 77 4.65 2.13 4.97
C TYR A 77 5.91 2.86 4.47
N ILE A 78 5.82 4.19 4.38
CA ILE A 78 6.91 5.02 3.87
C ILE A 78 7.76 5.58 5.01
N GLY A 79 7.12 5.90 6.14
CA GLY A 79 7.75 6.50 7.31
C GLY A 79 6.77 7.29 8.17
N THR A 80 7.18 7.61 9.39
CA THR A 80 6.42 8.43 10.34
C THR A 80 7.10 9.78 10.50
N ILE A 81 6.37 10.86 10.26
CA ILE A 81 6.90 12.20 10.30
C ILE A 81 6.60 12.82 11.66
N THR A 82 7.65 13.17 12.39
CA THR A 82 7.55 13.79 13.72
C THR A 82 7.82 15.28 13.63
N SER A 83 6.82 16.13 13.89
CA SER A 83 6.99 17.58 13.92
C SER A 83 5.84 18.24 14.70
N GLU A 84 6.11 19.33 15.40
CA GLU A 84 5.13 20.00 16.28
C GLU A 84 3.95 20.65 15.52
N ASN A 85 4.00 20.74 14.19
CA ASN A 85 2.94 21.28 13.32
C ASN A 85 2.92 20.55 11.97
N ASN A 86 2.73 19.24 12.01
CA ASN A 86 3.02 18.33 10.91
C ASN A 86 1.80 17.84 10.15
N ASP A 87 0.80 18.69 9.92
CA ASP A 87 -0.49 18.23 9.39
C ASP A 87 -1.11 19.13 8.33
N SER A 88 -0.32 20.07 7.81
CA SER A 88 -0.77 20.84 6.66
C SER A 88 -0.71 19.94 5.42
N GLU A 89 -1.80 19.86 4.65
CA GLU A 89 -1.84 19.22 3.31
C GLU A 89 -0.61 19.59 2.44
N PRO A 90 -0.13 20.85 2.40
CA PRO A 90 1.09 21.21 1.67
C PRO A 90 2.34 20.42 2.07
N MET A 91 2.40 19.91 3.30
CA MET A 91 3.53 19.13 3.78
C MET A 91 3.46 17.68 3.29
N ILE A 92 2.27 17.07 3.34
CA ILE A 92 2.05 15.73 2.78
C ILE A 92 2.36 15.77 1.27
N GLU A 93 1.88 16.79 0.57
CA GLU A 93 2.19 16.98 -0.84
C GLU A 93 3.70 17.14 -1.11
N ASP A 94 4.42 17.93 -0.30
CA ASP A 94 5.87 18.10 -0.47
C ASP A 94 6.63 16.78 -0.27
N LEU A 95 6.20 15.98 0.69
CA LEU A 95 6.75 14.64 0.95
C LEU A 95 6.45 13.66 -0.18
N ILE A 96 5.25 13.69 -0.76
CA ILE A 96 4.89 12.88 -1.93
C ILE A 96 5.76 13.28 -3.12
N ARG A 97 5.91 14.58 -3.42
CA ARG A 97 6.78 15.07 -4.49
C ARG A 97 8.24 14.67 -4.28
N TYR A 98 8.72 14.74 -3.04
CA TYR A 98 10.05 14.25 -2.67
C TYR A 98 10.19 12.75 -2.95
N TYR A 99 9.23 11.95 -2.49
CA TYR A 99 9.21 10.49 -2.63
C TYR A 99 9.20 10.06 -4.11
N LEU A 100 8.37 10.70 -4.92
CA LEU A 100 8.28 10.44 -6.36
C LEU A 100 9.47 11.00 -7.16
N GLY A 101 10.24 11.91 -6.58
CA GLY A 101 11.28 12.64 -7.30
C GLY A 101 10.74 13.59 -8.38
N ASP A 102 9.47 13.99 -8.27
CA ASP A 102 8.80 14.88 -9.23
C ASP A 102 8.15 16.08 -8.52
N ASN A 103 8.79 17.24 -8.68
CA ASN A 103 8.31 18.50 -8.09
C ASN A 103 7.06 19.06 -8.78
N ASN A 104 6.72 18.59 -9.98
CA ASN A 104 5.55 19.04 -10.73
C ASN A 104 4.38 18.07 -10.62
N TYR A 105 4.50 17.04 -9.77
CA TYR A 105 3.43 16.08 -9.56
C TYR A 105 2.17 16.82 -9.07
N ASN A 106 1.07 16.64 -9.81
CA ASN A 106 -0.21 17.22 -9.48
C ASN A 106 -0.88 16.35 -8.43
N ILE A 107 -1.15 16.93 -7.27
CA ILE A 107 -1.71 16.24 -6.13
C ILE A 107 -2.97 16.99 -5.74
N THR A 108 -4.07 16.26 -5.62
CA THR A 108 -5.25 16.72 -4.88
C THR A 108 -5.41 15.85 -3.65
N SER A 109 -6.02 16.37 -2.60
CA SER A 109 -6.24 15.59 -1.38
C SER A 109 -7.55 15.95 -0.71
N ASP A 110 -8.16 14.96 -0.07
CA ASP A 110 -9.23 15.18 0.89
C ASP A 110 -8.76 14.79 2.29
N LYS A 111 -9.12 15.64 3.26
CA LYS A 111 -8.83 15.42 4.67
C LYS A 111 -10.13 15.28 5.45
N VAL A 112 -10.30 14.13 6.10
CA VAL A 112 -11.41 13.89 7.03
C VAL A 112 -10.92 14.13 8.45
N GLU A 113 -11.43 15.18 9.08
CA GLU A 113 -11.24 15.44 10.51
C GLU A 113 -12.12 14.50 11.34
N LEU A 114 -11.54 13.90 12.37
CA LEU A 114 -12.27 13.08 13.33
C LEU A 114 -12.67 13.93 14.55
N PRO A 115 -13.79 13.62 15.22
CA PRO A 115 -14.20 14.34 16.42
C PRO A 115 -13.12 14.27 17.51
N ASP A 116 -12.85 15.39 18.18
CA ASP A 116 -11.90 15.48 19.32
C ASP A 116 -12.26 14.51 20.46
N ASP A 117 -13.53 14.10 20.54
CA ASP A 117 -14.09 13.21 21.56
C ASP A 117 -14.49 11.82 21.01
N ALA A 118 -13.88 11.39 19.89
CA ALA A 118 -14.09 10.08 19.25
C ALA A 118 -13.63 8.91 20.13
N SER A 119 -14.30 8.72 21.25
CA SER A 119 -14.17 7.60 22.19
C SER A 119 -14.89 6.33 21.73
N GLY A 120 -15.51 6.37 20.55
CA GLY A 120 -16.24 5.27 19.94
C GLY A 120 -16.01 5.17 18.44
N SER A 121 -16.42 4.04 17.88
CA SER A 121 -16.36 3.79 16.44
C SER A 121 -17.30 4.74 15.69
N GLY A 122 -16.91 5.17 14.49
CA GLY A 122 -17.66 6.16 13.74
C GLY A 122 -17.23 6.27 12.28
N SER A 123 -17.77 7.29 11.60
CA SER A 123 -17.44 7.60 10.21
C SER A 123 -17.52 9.10 9.92
N GLY A 124 -16.70 9.57 9.00
CA GLY A 124 -16.65 10.95 8.52
C GLY A 124 -16.43 10.99 7.01
N THR A 125 -16.92 12.04 6.37
CA THR A 125 -16.81 12.24 4.92
C THR A 125 -16.35 13.66 4.63
N THR A 126 -15.41 13.82 3.71
CA THR A 126 -14.97 15.12 3.18
C THR A 126 -14.60 14.93 1.72
N GLY A 127 -15.13 15.78 0.85
CA GLY A 127 -14.97 15.63 -0.59
C GLY A 127 -15.44 14.26 -1.06
N ASP A 128 -14.53 13.53 -1.71
CA ASP A 128 -14.76 12.20 -2.26
C ASP A 128 -14.46 11.07 -1.27
N LEU A 129 -13.92 11.40 -0.11
CA LEU A 129 -13.38 10.45 0.85
C LEU A 129 -14.34 10.21 2.01
N THR A 130 -14.67 8.94 2.25
CA THR A 130 -15.33 8.47 3.47
C THR A 130 -14.37 7.61 4.27
N VAL A 131 -14.25 7.89 5.57
CA VAL A 131 -13.37 7.19 6.51
C VAL A 131 -14.22 6.67 7.65
N THR A 132 -14.01 5.41 8.03
CA THR A 132 -14.52 4.81 9.26
C THR A 132 -13.38 4.56 10.23
N TRP A 133 -13.68 4.54 11.53
CA TRP A 133 -12.72 4.20 12.58
C TRP A 133 -13.36 3.27 13.60
N ASP A 134 -12.56 2.34 14.13
CA ASP A 134 -12.87 1.54 15.30
C ASP A 134 -11.92 1.94 16.44
N ALA A 135 -12.47 2.63 17.44
CA ALA A 135 -11.73 3.07 18.62
C ALA A 135 -11.12 1.89 19.41
N THR A 136 -11.66 0.68 19.27
CA THR A 136 -11.16 -0.51 19.99
C THR A 136 -9.92 -1.10 19.34
N GLN A 137 -9.87 -1.09 18.02
CA GLN A 137 -8.82 -1.75 17.24
C GLN A 137 -7.74 -0.77 16.76
N MET A 138 -7.97 0.54 16.90
CA MET A 138 -7.06 1.58 16.37
C MET A 138 -6.84 1.45 14.85
N THR A 139 -7.88 0.95 14.17
CA THR A 139 -7.93 0.72 12.74
C THR A 139 -9.23 1.27 12.18
N GLY A 140 -9.36 1.24 10.86
CA GLY A 140 -10.60 1.56 10.21
C GLY A 140 -10.54 1.30 8.72
N THR A 141 -11.55 1.80 8.01
CA THR A 141 -11.61 1.73 6.56
C THR A 141 -11.66 3.10 5.95
N TRP A 142 -11.31 3.18 4.68
CA TRP A 142 -11.52 4.35 3.86
C TRP A 142 -12.10 3.92 2.51
N SER A 143 -12.88 4.79 1.86
CA SER A 143 -13.52 4.52 0.58
C SER A 143 -13.79 5.82 -0.18
N THR A 144 -13.57 5.77 -1.50
CA THR A 144 -13.98 6.78 -2.48
C THR A 144 -15.09 6.26 -3.40
N LEU A 145 -15.59 5.03 -3.17
CA LEU A 145 -16.55 4.37 -4.06
C LEU A 145 -17.92 5.07 -4.14
N ASP A 146 -18.26 5.81 -3.10
CA ASP A 146 -19.51 6.56 -2.97
C ASP A 146 -19.44 7.95 -3.61
N SER A 147 -18.24 8.40 -4.02
CA SER A 147 -18.05 9.62 -4.80
C SER A 147 -18.61 9.46 -6.23
N THR A 148 -18.91 10.60 -6.87
CA THR A 148 -19.24 10.63 -8.31
C THR A 148 -18.00 10.39 -9.17
N ASP A 149 -16.86 10.98 -8.78
CA ASP A 149 -15.60 10.92 -9.53
C ASP A 149 -14.79 9.67 -9.19
N LYS A 150 -15.02 9.10 -7.99
CA LYS A 150 -14.39 7.87 -7.48
C LYS A 150 -12.88 7.87 -7.68
N PRO A 151 -12.16 8.89 -7.18
CA PRO A 151 -10.72 8.96 -7.37
C PRO A 151 -10.03 7.74 -6.76
N TYR A 152 -8.95 7.30 -7.41
CA TYR A 152 -8.08 6.27 -6.85
C TYR A 152 -7.11 6.93 -5.86
N VAL A 153 -6.97 6.34 -4.69
CA VAL A 153 -6.01 6.79 -3.68
C VAL A 153 -4.66 6.15 -3.97
N GLU A 154 -3.64 7.00 -4.04
CA GLU A 154 -2.26 6.58 -4.27
C GLU A 154 -1.42 6.73 -3.00
N PHE A 155 -1.66 7.78 -2.23
CA PHE A 155 -1.04 7.95 -0.93
C PHE A 155 -2.11 8.24 0.10
N TYR A 156 -1.87 7.81 1.33
CA TYR A 156 -2.69 8.28 2.44
C TYR A 156 -1.84 8.47 3.69
N SER A 157 -2.35 9.27 4.60
CA SER A 157 -1.75 9.46 5.92
C SER A 157 -2.75 9.32 7.04
N VAL A 158 -2.26 8.81 8.17
CA VAL A 158 -3.00 8.70 9.43
C VAL A 158 -2.27 9.56 10.44
N LYS A 159 -2.93 10.58 10.97
CA LYS A 159 -2.35 11.47 11.99
C LYS A 159 -2.89 11.18 13.36
N THR A 160 -1.98 11.16 14.33
CA THR A 160 -2.29 11.19 15.76
C THR A 160 -1.39 12.18 16.48
N ALA A 161 -1.95 13.06 17.30
CA ALA A 161 -1.16 14.02 18.08
C ALA A 161 -0.14 14.78 17.20
N ASN A 162 1.16 14.66 17.50
CA ASN A 162 2.24 15.40 16.84
C ASN A 162 3.00 14.58 15.76
N GLU A 163 2.40 13.51 15.26
CA GLU A 163 2.98 12.63 14.23
C GLU A 163 1.92 12.11 13.26
N PHE A 164 2.34 11.80 12.04
CA PHE A 164 1.52 11.05 11.10
C PHE A 164 2.38 10.03 10.37
N ALA A 165 1.76 8.92 10.01
CA ALA A 165 2.35 7.85 9.22
C ALA A 165 1.88 8.05 7.79
N LEU A 166 2.82 7.97 6.85
CA LEU A 166 2.56 8.09 5.42
C LEU A 166 2.66 6.72 4.75
N TYR A 167 1.70 6.42 3.90
CA TYR A 167 1.59 5.16 3.19
C TYR A 167 1.43 5.39 1.69
N PHE A 168 2.02 4.49 0.90
CA PHE A 168 1.88 4.43 -0.55
C PHE A 168 1.06 3.20 -0.95
N LEU A 169 0.22 3.34 -1.97
CA LEU A 169 -0.67 2.30 -2.49
C LEU A 169 -0.28 2.01 -3.94
N ASP A 170 0.29 0.84 -4.16
CA ASP A 170 0.56 0.29 -5.50
C ASP A 170 0.04 -1.15 -5.58
N PRO A 171 -1.01 -1.44 -6.37
CA PRO A 171 -1.73 -0.49 -7.22
C PRO A 171 -2.54 0.52 -6.39
N THR A 172 -2.84 1.67 -6.99
CA THR A 172 -3.80 2.62 -6.41
C THR A 172 -5.16 1.95 -6.27
N VAL A 173 -5.88 2.19 -5.17
CA VAL A 173 -7.19 1.56 -4.89
C VAL A 173 -8.23 2.59 -4.45
N GLN A 174 -9.52 2.24 -4.53
CA GLN A 174 -10.65 3.11 -4.16
C GLN A 174 -11.22 2.83 -2.77
N SER A 175 -10.72 1.79 -2.11
CA SER A 175 -11.08 1.46 -0.74
C SER A 175 -9.97 0.65 -0.09
N GLY A 176 -9.81 0.79 1.21
CA GLY A 176 -8.79 0.04 1.95
C GLY A 176 -8.99 0.10 3.44
N PHE A 177 -8.01 -0.46 4.15
CA PHE A 177 -7.90 -0.39 5.59
C PHE A 177 -6.76 0.55 5.98
N TRP A 178 -6.83 1.08 7.18
CA TRP A 178 -5.76 1.88 7.77
C TRP A 178 -5.55 1.47 9.23
N THR A 179 -4.37 1.77 9.77
CA THR A 179 -3.97 1.47 11.16
C THR A 179 -3.12 2.60 11.76
N THR A 180 -3.13 2.74 13.08
CA THR A 180 -2.23 3.63 13.82
C THR A 180 -0.96 2.94 14.31
N THR A 181 -0.68 1.68 13.94
CA THR A 181 0.45 0.92 14.49
C THR A 181 1.82 1.60 14.33
N HIS A 182 2.01 2.37 13.26
CA HIS A 182 3.24 3.14 13.00
C HIS A 182 3.28 4.50 13.71
N LEU A 183 2.42 4.74 14.69
CA LEU A 183 2.33 5.98 15.45
C LEU A 183 2.72 5.72 16.89
N LEU A 184 3.57 6.58 17.41
CA LEU A 184 4.29 6.48 18.65
C LEU A 184 3.58 7.16 19.82
N THR A 185 2.24 7.20 19.82
CA THR A 185 1.50 7.46 21.05
C THR A 185 1.15 6.09 21.62
N PRO A 186 2.01 5.51 22.48
CA PRO A 186 1.74 4.21 23.06
C PRO A 186 0.67 4.39 24.15
N PRO A 187 0.01 3.31 24.58
CA PRO A 187 -0.72 3.28 25.84
C PRO A 187 0.05 4.03 26.93
N ASN A 188 -0.64 4.78 27.79
CA ASN A 188 0.00 5.33 28.98
C ASN A 188 0.56 4.14 29.79
N SER A 189 1.87 3.97 29.74
CA SER A 189 2.59 2.85 30.34
C SER A 189 2.43 2.74 31.86
N ASN A 190 1.79 3.73 32.51
CA ASN A 190 1.59 3.76 33.96
C ASN A 190 0.16 3.45 34.42
N THR A 191 -0.83 3.33 33.54
CA THR A 191 -2.23 3.11 33.96
C THR A 191 -2.84 1.80 33.49
N GLY A 192 -2.20 1.08 32.56
CA GLY A 192 -2.83 -0.09 31.91
C GLY A 192 -4.05 0.28 31.07
N GLU A 193 -4.31 1.58 30.91
CA GLU A 193 -5.30 2.12 30.01
C GLU A 193 -4.57 2.52 28.73
N SER A 194 -4.95 1.90 27.61
CA SER A 194 -4.58 2.40 26.30
C SER A 194 -5.12 3.83 26.21
N ASN A 195 -4.24 4.82 26.36
CA ASN A 195 -4.53 6.16 25.88
C ASN A 195 -4.44 6.02 24.37
N ILE A 196 -5.54 5.56 23.77
CA ILE A 196 -5.70 5.43 22.34
C ILE A 196 -5.32 6.81 21.80
N PRO A 197 -4.28 6.95 20.97
CA PRO A 197 -4.12 8.20 20.25
C PRO A 197 -5.41 8.44 19.48
N THR A 198 -6.21 9.42 19.93
CA THR A 198 -7.35 9.88 19.16
C THR A 198 -6.79 10.31 17.82
N ILE A 199 -7.18 9.60 16.77
CA ILE A 199 -6.82 9.97 15.41
C ILE A 199 -7.41 11.35 15.19
N SER A 200 -6.56 12.28 14.76
CA SER A 200 -6.98 13.65 14.52
C SER A 200 -7.61 13.75 13.14
N HIS A 201 -6.95 13.17 12.13
CA HIS A 201 -7.50 13.06 10.78
C HIS A 201 -6.83 11.98 9.96
N PHE A 202 -7.52 11.68 8.86
CA PHE A 202 -7.06 10.88 7.75
C PHE A 202 -7.01 11.74 6.49
N THR A 203 -5.91 11.69 5.75
CA THR A 203 -5.78 12.40 4.47
C THR A 203 -5.52 11.40 3.36
N ALA A 204 -6.37 11.39 2.33
CA ALA A 204 -6.10 10.69 1.08
C ALA A 204 -5.56 11.67 0.06
N ALA A 205 -4.50 11.29 -0.64
CA ALA A 205 -3.97 12.02 -1.78
C ALA A 205 -4.22 11.24 -3.07
N TYR A 206 -4.70 11.97 -4.06
CA TYR A 206 -5.05 11.50 -5.38
C TYR A 206 -3.98 12.02 -6.34
N GLY A 207 -3.35 11.09 -7.05
CA GLY A 207 -2.43 11.39 -8.12
C GLY A 207 -3.14 11.74 -9.43
N ASP A 208 -2.35 12.16 -10.42
CA ASP A 208 -2.83 12.15 -11.80
C ASP A 208 -3.11 10.68 -12.15
N PRO A 209 -4.35 10.30 -12.53
CA PRO A 209 -4.72 8.89 -12.64
C PRO A 209 -3.77 8.22 -13.62
N THR A 210 -2.85 7.38 -13.12
CA THR A 210 -2.25 6.37 -13.97
C THR A 210 -3.45 5.57 -14.51
N PRO A 211 -3.61 5.45 -15.84
CA PRO A 211 -4.76 4.77 -16.42
C PRO A 211 -4.90 3.43 -15.70
N PRO A 212 -6.12 3.07 -15.23
CA PRO A 212 -6.32 1.94 -14.35
C PRO A 212 -5.53 0.78 -14.89
N TYR A 213 -4.67 0.18 -14.05
CA TYR A 213 -3.89 -0.98 -14.44
C TYR A 213 -4.88 -2.02 -14.92
N THR A 214 -5.06 -2.06 -16.23
CA THR A 214 -5.75 -3.13 -16.91
C THR A 214 -4.66 -4.17 -16.95
N PRO A 215 -4.71 -5.22 -16.09
CA PRO A 215 -3.74 -6.29 -16.19
C PRO A 215 -3.71 -6.66 -17.66
N PRO A 216 -2.54 -6.68 -18.30
CA PRO A 216 -2.49 -6.95 -19.71
C PRO A 216 -3.29 -8.23 -19.89
N ASN A 217 -4.28 -8.19 -20.80
CA ASN A 217 -4.95 -9.39 -21.29
C ASN A 217 -3.91 -10.19 -22.08
N THR A 218 -2.77 -10.52 -21.46
CA THR A 218 -1.96 -11.65 -21.86
C THR A 218 -2.93 -12.81 -21.70
N PRO A 219 -3.41 -13.41 -22.81
CA PRO A 219 -4.20 -14.62 -22.68
C PRO A 219 -3.36 -15.54 -21.80
N THR A 220 -3.90 -15.92 -20.64
CA THR A 220 -3.28 -16.91 -19.77
C THR A 220 -2.90 -18.05 -20.70
N PRO A 221 -1.59 -18.35 -20.90
CA PRO A 221 -1.20 -19.37 -21.85
C PRO A 221 -1.99 -20.62 -21.49
N GLU A 222 -2.82 -21.09 -22.43
CA GLU A 222 -3.60 -22.29 -22.21
C GLU A 222 -2.63 -23.33 -21.67
N PRO A 223 -2.90 -23.90 -20.49
CA PRO A 223 -1.90 -24.72 -19.86
C PRO A 223 -1.57 -25.85 -20.83
N GLY A 224 -0.27 -26.02 -21.12
CA GLY A 224 0.21 -27.08 -22.02
C GLY A 224 -0.24 -28.49 -21.59
N THR A 225 -0.85 -28.61 -20.41
CA THR A 225 -1.62 -29.76 -19.94
C THR A 225 -2.72 -30.17 -20.91
N MET A 226 -3.36 -29.29 -21.69
CA MET A 226 -4.33 -29.69 -22.73
C MET A 226 -3.66 -30.49 -23.85
N ILE A 227 -2.47 -30.04 -24.27
CA ILE A 227 -1.65 -30.75 -25.27
C ILE A 227 -1.12 -32.07 -24.67
N LEU A 228 -0.66 -32.05 -23.42
CA LEU A 228 -0.17 -33.24 -22.71
C LEU A 228 -1.28 -34.29 -22.51
N LEU A 229 -2.49 -33.84 -22.17
CA LEU A 229 -3.70 -34.65 -22.07
C LEU A 229 -4.07 -35.26 -23.43
N GLY A 230 -4.02 -34.46 -24.49
CA GLY A 230 -4.25 -34.91 -25.86
C GLY A 230 -3.27 -36.01 -26.29
N PHE A 231 -1.96 -35.80 -26.08
CA PHE A 231 -0.94 -36.82 -26.38
C PHE A 231 -1.05 -38.05 -25.47
N GLY A 232 -1.43 -37.87 -24.21
CA GLY A 232 -1.68 -38.97 -23.27
C GLY A 232 -2.81 -39.90 -23.76
N LEU A 233 -3.93 -39.32 -24.21
CA LEU A 233 -5.07 -40.07 -24.73
C LEU A 233 -4.76 -40.79 -26.05
N ILE A 234 -4.04 -40.15 -26.97
CA ILE A 234 -3.60 -40.77 -28.24
C ILE A 234 -2.67 -41.96 -27.95
N SER A 235 -1.76 -41.82 -26.99
CA SER A 235 -0.83 -42.89 -26.60
C SER A 235 -1.57 -44.10 -26.01
N LEU A 236 -2.58 -43.86 -25.15
CA LEU A 236 -3.42 -44.92 -24.59
C LEU A 236 -4.26 -45.63 -25.66
N ALA A 237 -4.86 -44.88 -26.60
CA ALA A 237 -5.62 -45.46 -27.70
C ALA A 237 -4.75 -46.32 -28.64
N GLY A 238 -3.51 -45.90 -28.89
CA GLY A 238 -2.53 -46.64 -29.68
C GLY A 238 -2.13 -47.98 -29.04
N ILE A 239 -1.94 -48.00 -27.72
CA ILE A 239 -1.61 -49.23 -26.97
C ILE A 239 -2.82 -50.18 -26.90
N GLY A 240 -4.03 -49.65 -26.71
CA GLY A 240 -5.26 -50.45 -26.63
C GLY A 240 -5.56 -51.27 -27.88
N ARG A 241 -5.30 -50.72 -29.08
CA ARG A 241 -5.58 -51.41 -30.37
C ARG A 241 -4.66 -52.60 -30.66
N ARG A 242 -3.46 -52.69 -30.05
CA ARG A 242 -2.52 -53.78 -30.33
C ARG A 242 -2.89 -55.11 -29.65
N LYS A 243 -3.81 -55.12 -28.68
CA LYS A 243 -4.18 -56.32 -27.92
C LYS A 243 -5.44 -57.04 -28.39
N ILE A 244 -6.15 -56.53 -29.38
CA ILE A 244 -7.34 -57.19 -29.95
C ILE A 244 -6.93 -57.90 -31.24
N LYS A 245 -6.17 -58.98 -31.09
CA LYS A 245 -6.12 -60.07 -32.06
C LYS A 245 -6.43 -61.36 -31.30
N LYS A 246 -7.70 -61.74 -31.34
CA LYS A 246 -8.16 -63.12 -31.19
C LYS A 246 -9.16 -63.38 -32.30
#